data_AF-A0A3D0JUS0-F1
#
_entry.id   AF-A0A3D0JUS0-F1
#
_cell.length_a   1.000
_cell.length_b   1.000
_cell.length_c   1.000
_cell.angle_alpha   90.00
_cell.angle_beta   90.00
_cell.angle_gamma   90.00
#
_symmetry.space_group_name_H-M   'P 1'
#
loop_
_entity.id
_entity.type
_entity.pdbx_description
1 polymer ?
#
loop_
_entity_poly.entity_id
_entity_poly.type
_entity_poly.pdbx_seq_one_letter_code
_entity_poly.pdbx_strand_id
1 'polypeptide(L)'
;MSEFQLVTRFKPAGDQPEAIRQMVQGLEAGLSHQTLLGVTGSGKTFSVANVIAKVQRPTLVLAPNKTLAAQLYGEFKAFFPNNAVEYFVSYYDYYQPEAYVPSSDTFIEKDASINDHIEQMRLSATKALIERKDVIVVCTVSSIYGLGSPEEYLKMVLHLDRGDKMDQRALLRRLAELQYTRNDMDFARATFRVRGDVIDIFPAESDLEAIRVELFDDEVESISAFDPLTGEVIQKLPRFTFYPKSHYVTPRDTLLEAVEHIKVELQQRLEYLRGANKLVEAQRLEQRTRFDLEMILELGYCNGIENYSRYLSGRPAGAPPPTLYDYLPAEALLVIDESHVSVPQVGAMYKGDRSRKETLVEYGFRLPSALDNRPMRFEEWEAASPQTIFVSATPGPYEAEHAGRVIEQVVRPTGLVDPEVEVRPARTQVDDLLSEIRLRVAAGERVLVTTLTKRMAEDLTDYLGDHDVKVRYLHSDIDTVERVEIIRDLRLGAFDVLVGINLLREGLDMPEVALVAILDADKEGFLRSERSLIQTIGRA
;
A
#
# COMPACT_ATOMS: atom_id res chain seq x y z
N MET A 1 2.22 28.81 -2.34
CA MET A 1 2.15 27.37 -2.66
C MET A 1 3.36 26.71 -2.03
N SER A 2 3.17 25.56 -1.39
CA SER A 2 4.25 24.81 -0.75
C SER A 2 5.13 24.12 -1.81
N GLU A 3 6.44 24.21 -1.65
CA GLU A 3 7.45 23.61 -2.54
C GLU A 3 8.13 22.43 -1.81
N PHE A 4 8.56 21.40 -2.55
CA PHE A 4 9.37 20.32 -2.03
C PHE A 4 10.75 20.83 -1.58
N GLN A 5 11.09 20.55 -0.33
CA GLN A 5 12.34 20.95 0.32
C GLN A 5 13.16 19.71 0.67
N LEU A 6 14.10 19.35 -0.20
CA LEU A 6 15.02 18.24 0.05
C LEU A 6 16.05 18.62 1.11
N VAL A 7 15.97 18.00 2.28
CA VAL A 7 16.91 18.15 3.40
C VAL A 7 17.83 16.94 3.44
N THR A 8 19.12 17.16 3.21
CA THR A 8 20.12 16.10 3.20
C THR A 8 21.51 16.64 3.52
N ARG A 9 22.39 15.78 4.05
CA ARG A 9 23.83 16.05 4.21
C ARG A 9 24.63 15.57 3.00
N PHE A 10 24.03 14.74 2.16
CA PHE A 10 24.68 14.12 1.00
C PHE A 10 24.57 15.02 -0.23
N LYS A 11 25.55 14.94 -1.11
CA LYS A 11 25.48 15.51 -2.47
C LYS A 11 25.42 14.35 -3.47
N PRO A 12 24.68 14.48 -4.58
CA PRO A 12 24.71 13.46 -5.64
C PRO A 12 26.15 13.14 -6.07
N ALA A 13 26.48 11.86 -6.13
CA ALA A 13 27.82 11.35 -6.44
C ALA A 13 27.74 10.07 -7.30
N GLY A 14 28.87 9.63 -7.87
CA GLY A 14 28.87 8.54 -8.86
C GLY A 14 28.04 8.94 -10.09
N ASP A 15 27.16 8.04 -10.53
CA ASP A 15 26.27 8.29 -11.68
C ASP A 15 25.03 9.13 -11.35
N GLN A 16 24.75 9.35 -10.05
CA GLN A 16 23.53 10.06 -9.62
C GLN A 16 23.34 11.44 -10.27
N PRO A 17 24.35 12.33 -10.39
CA PRO A 17 24.15 13.65 -10.98
C PRO A 17 23.64 13.58 -12.43
N GLU A 18 24.19 12.65 -13.21
CA GLU A 18 23.83 12.46 -14.62
C GLU A 18 22.47 11.76 -14.74
N ALA A 19 22.21 10.75 -13.93
CA ALA A 19 20.90 10.08 -13.88
C ALA A 19 19.76 11.06 -13.53
N ILE A 20 19.97 11.91 -12.50
CA ILE A 20 19.03 12.97 -12.11
C ILE A 20 18.79 13.94 -13.27
N ARG A 21 19.88 14.40 -13.92
CA ARG A 21 19.79 15.32 -15.07
C ARG A 21 18.97 14.72 -16.21
N GLN A 22 19.21 13.47 -16.57
CA GLN A 22 18.51 12.80 -17.66
C GLN A 22 17.03 12.56 -17.35
N MET A 23 16.70 12.16 -16.10
CA MET A 23 15.31 11.95 -15.67
C MET A 23 14.51 13.24 -15.74
N VAL A 24 15.07 14.35 -15.21
CA VAL A 24 14.42 15.67 -15.25
C VAL A 24 14.21 16.12 -16.70
N GLN A 25 15.25 16.03 -17.54
CA GLN A 25 15.13 16.41 -18.96
C GLN A 25 14.08 15.57 -19.71
N GLY A 26 13.97 14.28 -19.40
CA GLY A 26 12.95 13.43 -20.02
C GLY A 26 11.53 13.79 -19.59
N LEU A 27 11.34 14.15 -18.31
CA LEU A 27 10.04 14.63 -17.81
C LEU A 27 9.66 15.96 -18.48
N GLU A 28 10.59 16.92 -18.55
CA GLU A 28 10.40 18.23 -19.20
C GLU A 28 10.17 18.11 -20.70
N ALA A 29 10.77 17.12 -21.36
CA ALA A 29 10.55 16.80 -22.77
C ALA A 29 9.21 16.09 -23.04
N GLY A 30 8.43 15.76 -21.99
CA GLY A 30 7.13 15.11 -22.14
C GLY A 30 7.20 13.59 -22.37
N LEU A 31 8.31 12.92 -22.03
CA LEU A 31 8.37 11.45 -22.10
C LEU A 31 7.34 10.84 -21.14
N SER A 32 6.46 9.99 -21.66
CA SER A 32 5.46 9.29 -20.85
C SER A 32 6.11 8.32 -19.85
N HIS A 33 7.14 7.61 -20.29
CA HIS A 33 7.81 6.56 -19.54
C HIS A 33 9.32 6.68 -19.60
N GLN A 34 9.98 6.53 -18.45
CA GLN A 34 11.43 6.45 -18.33
C GLN A 34 11.81 5.31 -17.38
N THR A 35 12.98 4.71 -17.58
CA THR A 35 13.48 3.62 -16.75
C THR A 35 14.83 3.98 -16.15
N LEU A 36 14.90 4.07 -14.83
CA LEU A 36 16.14 4.12 -14.07
C LEU A 36 16.64 2.69 -13.82
N LEU A 37 17.62 2.27 -14.62
CA LEU A 37 18.37 1.03 -14.42
C LEU A 37 19.43 1.27 -13.36
N GLY A 38 19.08 0.99 -12.10
CA GLY A 38 19.92 1.30 -10.94
C GLY A 38 20.28 0.06 -10.14
N VAL A 39 21.58 -0.19 -9.96
CA VAL A 39 22.05 -1.34 -9.14
C VAL A 39 21.73 -1.14 -7.66
N THR A 40 21.70 -2.22 -6.89
CA THR A 40 21.56 -2.18 -5.42
C THR A 40 22.71 -1.38 -4.79
N GLY A 41 22.39 -0.53 -3.81
CA GLY A 41 23.38 0.33 -3.14
C GLY A 41 23.79 1.59 -3.92
N SER A 42 23.26 1.82 -5.13
CA SER A 42 23.55 3.04 -5.91
C SER A 42 22.82 4.30 -5.41
N GLY A 43 21.94 4.17 -4.42
CA GLY A 43 21.17 5.29 -3.87
C GLY A 43 20.00 5.74 -4.77
N LYS A 44 19.24 4.78 -5.31
CA LYS A 44 18.08 5.03 -6.20
C LYS A 44 17.05 5.99 -5.60
N THR A 45 16.64 5.78 -4.34
CA THR A 45 15.69 6.66 -3.65
C THR A 45 16.19 8.10 -3.58
N PHE A 46 17.49 8.30 -3.32
CA PHE A 46 18.08 9.64 -3.26
C PHE A 46 18.05 10.34 -4.63
N SER A 47 18.32 9.61 -5.71
CA SER A 47 18.18 10.15 -7.07
C SER A 47 16.74 10.54 -7.38
N VAL A 48 15.76 9.69 -7.03
CA VAL A 48 14.33 10.00 -7.19
C VAL A 48 13.93 11.22 -6.35
N ALA A 49 14.38 11.32 -5.09
CA ALA A 49 14.13 12.49 -4.24
C ALA A 49 14.66 13.79 -4.88
N ASN A 50 15.86 13.75 -5.47
CA ASN A 50 16.39 14.90 -6.21
C ASN A 50 15.55 15.25 -7.44
N VAL A 51 15.01 14.26 -8.15
CA VAL A 51 14.09 14.50 -9.27
C VAL A 51 12.82 15.18 -8.77
N ILE A 52 12.15 14.65 -7.74
CA ILE A 52 10.94 15.23 -7.14
C ILE A 52 11.18 16.68 -6.72
N ALA A 53 12.28 16.95 -6.02
CA ALA A 53 12.66 18.30 -5.59
C ALA A 53 12.98 19.27 -6.75
N LYS A 54 13.33 18.76 -7.94
CA LYS A 54 13.57 19.60 -9.12
C LYS A 54 12.28 19.85 -9.92
N VAL A 55 11.45 18.83 -10.10
CA VAL A 55 10.25 18.93 -10.94
C VAL A 55 9.03 19.50 -10.20
N GLN A 56 9.04 19.46 -8.87
CA GLN A 56 8.01 20.08 -8.02
C GLN A 56 6.59 19.55 -8.29
N ARG A 57 6.46 18.22 -8.44
CA ARG A 57 5.20 17.54 -8.77
C ARG A 57 4.76 16.58 -7.66
N PRO A 58 3.46 16.55 -7.29
CA PRO A 58 2.89 15.50 -6.46
C PRO A 58 3.31 14.12 -6.99
N THR A 59 3.84 13.26 -6.14
CA THR A 59 4.44 12.00 -6.57
C THR A 59 3.82 10.82 -5.85
N LEU A 60 3.33 9.84 -6.62
CA LEU A 60 2.95 8.53 -6.12
C LEU A 60 4.14 7.58 -6.27
N VAL A 61 4.52 6.89 -5.20
CA VAL A 61 5.61 5.89 -5.20
C VAL A 61 5.01 4.51 -4.92
N LEU A 62 4.93 3.67 -5.96
CA LEU A 62 4.37 2.33 -5.87
C LEU A 62 5.47 1.32 -5.54
N ALA A 63 5.29 0.59 -4.42
CA ALA A 63 6.16 -0.48 -3.98
C ALA A 63 5.44 -1.85 -4.00
N PRO A 64 6.16 -2.96 -4.21
CA PRO A 64 5.57 -4.29 -4.36
C PRO A 64 5.08 -4.91 -3.04
N ASN A 65 5.55 -4.42 -1.89
CA ASN A 65 5.21 -4.97 -0.58
C ASN A 65 5.25 -3.92 0.54
N LYS A 66 4.61 -4.22 1.69
CA LYS A 66 4.50 -3.29 2.84
C LYS A 66 5.87 -2.98 3.48
N THR A 67 6.82 -3.92 3.46
CA THR A 67 8.15 -3.71 4.06
C THR A 67 8.94 -2.65 3.31
N LEU A 68 9.03 -2.78 1.98
CA LEU A 68 9.72 -1.81 1.13
C LEU A 68 8.98 -0.46 1.11
N ALA A 69 7.64 -0.49 1.11
CA ALA A 69 6.85 0.73 1.25
C ALA A 69 7.17 1.47 2.55
N ALA A 70 7.29 0.77 3.69
CA ALA A 70 7.65 1.39 4.96
C ALA A 70 9.08 1.95 4.97
N GLN A 71 10.03 1.26 4.35
CA GLN A 71 11.41 1.74 4.18
C GLN A 71 11.43 3.04 3.35
N LEU A 72 10.80 3.04 2.18
CA LEU A 72 10.71 4.20 1.31
C LEU A 72 9.99 5.37 2.00
N TYR A 73 8.91 5.10 2.74
CA TYR A 73 8.21 6.11 3.53
C TYR A 73 9.14 6.78 4.56
N GLY A 74 9.92 5.97 5.30
CA GLY A 74 10.91 6.49 6.25
C GLY A 74 12.01 7.31 5.58
N GLU A 75 12.54 6.84 4.45
CA GLU A 75 13.54 7.55 3.66
C GLU A 75 13.01 8.89 3.12
N PHE A 76 11.83 8.90 2.51
CA PHE A 76 11.20 10.12 2.01
C PHE A 76 10.84 11.09 3.15
N LYS A 77 10.37 10.61 4.30
CA LYS A 77 10.14 11.45 5.50
C LYS A 77 11.44 12.12 5.96
N ALA A 78 12.56 11.40 5.95
CA ALA A 78 13.85 11.96 6.32
C ALA A 78 14.36 12.98 5.28
N PHE A 79 14.12 12.74 3.99
CA PHE A 79 14.48 13.66 2.91
C PHE A 79 13.59 14.89 2.82
N PHE A 80 12.31 14.78 3.17
CA PHE A 80 11.31 15.85 3.04
C PHE A 80 10.55 16.08 4.36
N PRO A 81 11.24 16.46 5.46
CA PRO A 81 10.62 16.61 6.78
C PRO A 81 9.60 17.76 6.84
N ASN A 82 9.66 18.70 5.89
CA ASN A 82 8.78 19.88 5.83
C ASN A 82 7.62 19.72 4.82
N ASN A 83 7.51 18.57 4.15
CA ASN A 83 6.48 18.32 3.14
C ASN A 83 5.55 17.15 3.56
N ALA A 84 4.45 16.98 2.83
CA ALA A 84 3.49 15.92 3.09
C ALA A 84 3.98 14.60 2.50
N VAL A 85 4.74 13.83 3.28
CA VAL A 85 5.06 12.43 2.96
C VAL A 85 4.04 11.54 3.64
N GLU A 86 3.28 10.80 2.85
CA GLU A 86 2.10 10.06 3.25
C GLU A 86 2.24 8.57 2.93
N TYR A 87 1.48 7.73 3.63
CA TYR A 87 1.58 6.28 3.53
C TYR A 87 0.21 5.67 3.20
N PHE A 88 0.15 4.88 2.12
CA PHE A 88 -1.10 4.33 1.61
C PHE A 88 -0.98 2.83 1.27
N VAL A 89 -1.24 1.99 2.26
CA VAL A 89 -1.23 0.52 2.11
C VAL A 89 -2.52 -0.08 2.63
N SER A 90 -2.71 -1.39 2.47
CA SER A 90 -3.83 -2.08 3.11
C SER A 90 -3.79 -1.86 4.62
N TYR A 91 -4.90 -1.33 5.15
CA TYR A 91 -5.16 -1.08 6.57
C TYR A 91 -5.61 -2.33 7.33
N TYR A 92 -5.61 -3.49 6.66
CA TYR A 92 -5.84 -4.76 7.33
C TYR A 92 -4.53 -5.34 7.86
N ASP A 93 -4.50 -5.67 9.15
CA ASP A 93 -3.47 -6.50 9.77
C ASP A 93 -3.72 -7.97 9.45
N TYR A 94 -4.99 -8.38 9.47
CA TYR A 94 -5.47 -9.66 9.00
C TYR A 94 -6.65 -9.46 8.05
N TYR A 95 -6.69 -10.21 6.95
CA TYR A 95 -7.79 -10.15 6.00
C TYR A 95 -8.06 -11.51 5.37
N GLN A 96 -9.24 -12.05 5.67
CA GLN A 96 -9.82 -13.19 4.99
C GLN A 96 -10.97 -12.70 4.11
N PRO A 97 -10.86 -12.83 2.77
CA PRO A 97 -11.95 -12.44 1.89
C PRO A 97 -13.13 -13.38 2.01
N GLU A 98 -14.32 -12.85 1.73
CA GLU A 98 -15.50 -13.68 1.45
C GLU A 98 -15.21 -14.61 0.26
N ALA A 99 -15.47 -15.91 0.42
CA ALA A 99 -15.29 -16.90 -0.64
C ALA A 99 -16.27 -18.06 -0.48
N TYR A 100 -16.55 -18.74 -1.59
CA TYR A 100 -17.31 -19.98 -1.58
C TYR A 100 -16.52 -21.05 -2.33
N VAL A 101 -16.39 -22.23 -1.72
CA VAL A 101 -15.66 -23.38 -2.28
C VAL A 101 -16.69 -24.44 -2.70
N PRO A 102 -17.04 -24.54 -3.99
CA PRO A 102 -18.13 -25.42 -4.44
C PRO A 102 -17.86 -26.90 -4.19
N SER A 103 -16.60 -27.33 -4.24
CA SER A 103 -16.21 -28.74 -4.06
C SER A 103 -16.49 -29.28 -2.65
N SER A 104 -16.54 -28.40 -1.65
CA SER A 104 -16.80 -28.76 -0.25
C SER A 104 -18.06 -28.10 0.31
N ASP A 105 -18.86 -27.43 -0.54
CA ASP A 105 -20.01 -26.61 -0.15
C ASP A 105 -19.73 -25.69 1.06
N THR A 106 -18.53 -25.10 1.08
CA THR A 106 -18.07 -24.31 2.24
C THR A 106 -18.11 -22.84 1.91
N PHE A 107 -18.93 -22.09 2.67
CA PHE A 107 -18.90 -20.63 2.67
C PHE A 107 -17.90 -20.14 3.70
N ILE A 108 -16.99 -19.28 3.26
CA ILE A 108 -15.96 -18.65 4.08
C ILE A 108 -16.41 -17.21 4.29
N GLU A 109 -16.74 -16.88 5.54
CA GLU A 109 -17.11 -15.52 5.91
C GLU A 109 -15.91 -14.57 5.80
N LYS A 110 -16.22 -13.30 5.50
CA LYS A 110 -15.25 -12.21 5.58
C LYS A 110 -14.89 -12.02 7.04
N ASP A 111 -13.61 -12.14 7.34
CA ASP A 111 -13.06 -11.82 8.66
C ASP A 111 -11.85 -10.92 8.47
N ALA A 112 -11.76 -9.86 9.25
CA ALA A 112 -10.72 -8.86 9.07
C ALA A 112 -10.44 -8.09 10.35
N SER A 113 -9.17 -7.76 10.56
CA SER A 113 -8.72 -6.87 11.62
C SER A 113 -8.15 -5.61 10.99
N ILE A 114 -8.71 -4.47 11.37
CA ILE A 114 -8.32 -3.15 10.89
C ILE A 114 -7.27 -2.57 11.84
N ASN A 115 -6.23 -1.99 11.24
CA ASN A 115 -5.24 -1.18 11.90
C ASN A 115 -5.63 0.30 11.82
N ASP A 116 -6.13 0.86 12.92
CA ASP A 116 -6.62 2.24 12.99
C ASP A 116 -5.54 3.28 12.62
N HIS A 117 -4.27 2.98 12.89
CA HIS A 117 -3.17 3.88 12.54
C HIS A 117 -2.95 3.93 11.03
N ILE A 118 -3.00 2.78 10.35
CA ILE A 118 -2.90 2.74 8.87
C ILE A 118 -4.15 3.34 8.22
N GLU A 119 -5.34 3.15 8.79
CA GLU A 119 -6.56 3.81 8.29
C GLU A 119 -6.42 5.33 8.35
N GLN A 120 -5.96 5.88 9.47
CA GLN A 120 -5.67 7.31 9.58
C GLN A 120 -4.63 7.78 8.55
N MET A 121 -3.52 7.05 8.37
CA MET A 121 -2.50 7.40 7.37
C MET A 121 -3.09 7.44 5.95
N ARG A 122 -4.03 6.54 5.62
CA ARG A 122 -4.72 6.55 4.32
C ARG A 122 -5.62 7.77 4.15
N LEU A 123 -6.35 8.15 5.19
CA LEU A 123 -7.18 9.36 5.19
C LEU A 123 -6.31 10.61 5.03
N SER A 124 -5.18 10.67 5.77
CA SER A 124 -4.17 11.73 5.66
C SER A 124 -3.64 11.84 4.22
N ALA A 125 -3.30 10.71 3.58
CA ALA A 125 -2.83 10.69 2.20
C ALA A 125 -3.84 11.29 1.21
N THR A 126 -5.11 10.87 1.28
CA THR A 126 -6.16 11.39 0.38
C THR A 126 -6.45 12.86 0.64
N LYS A 127 -6.45 13.31 1.90
CA LYS A 127 -6.59 14.73 2.25
C LYS A 127 -5.42 15.55 1.69
N ALA A 128 -4.19 15.09 1.90
CA ALA A 128 -2.99 15.79 1.45
C ALA A 128 -3.01 16.00 -0.07
N LEU A 129 -3.38 14.98 -0.85
CA LEU A 129 -3.51 15.08 -2.31
C LEU A 129 -4.53 16.15 -2.77
N ILE A 130 -5.56 16.40 -1.96
CA ILE A 130 -6.57 17.42 -2.26
C ILE A 130 -6.10 18.83 -1.84
N GLU A 131 -5.48 18.94 -0.67
CA GLU A 131 -5.17 20.24 -0.06
C GLU A 131 -3.82 20.84 -0.50
N ARG A 132 -2.88 20.01 -0.96
CA ARG A 132 -1.47 20.38 -1.15
C ARG A 132 -0.89 19.87 -2.46
N LYS A 133 0.18 20.54 -2.93
CA LYS A 133 0.95 20.13 -4.12
C LYS A 133 2.27 19.46 -3.78
N ASP A 134 2.79 19.65 -2.58
CA ASP A 134 4.05 19.09 -2.11
C ASP A 134 3.84 17.75 -1.40
N VAL A 135 3.20 16.81 -2.10
CA VAL A 135 2.79 15.51 -1.56
C VAL A 135 3.56 14.37 -2.21
N ILE A 136 4.14 13.50 -1.38
CA ILE A 136 4.66 12.20 -1.80
C ILE A 136 3.82 11.13 -1.10
N VAL A 137 3.11 10.29 -1.86
CA VAL A 137 2.37 9.16 -1.30
C VAL A 137 3.13 7.88 -1.61
N VAL A 138 3.63 7.19 -0.59
CA VAL A 138 4.21 5.86 -0.74
C VAL A 138 3.12 4.82 -0.56
N CYS A 139 2.88 4.00 -1.59
CA CYS A 139 1.77 3.07 -1.63
C CYS A 139 2.15 1.66 -2.09
N THR A 140 1.26 0.70 -1.81
CA THR A 140 1.28 -0.61 -2.48
C THR A 140 0.19 -0.69 -3.53
N VAL A 141 -0.04 -1.86 -4.12
CA VAL A 141 -1.21 -2.14 -4.97
C VAL A 141 -2.55 -1.83 -4.32
N SER A 142 -2.60 -1.50 -3.01
CA SER A 142 -3.80 -0.89 -2.44
C SER A 142 -4.25 0.39 -3.18
N SER A 143 -3.37 1.08 -3.91
CA SER A 143 -3.72 2.29 -4.68
C SER A 143 -4.68 2.03 -5.84
N ILE A 144 -4.74 0.80 -6.37
CA ILE A 144 -5.63 0.41 -7.47
C ILE A 144 -6.95 -0.20 -6.99
N TYR A 145 -7.16 -0.33 -5.67
CA TYR A 145 -8.41 -0.81 -5.09
C TYR A 145 -9.39 0.33 -4.83
N GLY A 146 -10.67 -0.04 -4.77
CA GLY A 146 -11.77 0.89 -4.61
C GLY A 146 -11.70 1.77 -3.36
N LEU A 147 -11.98 3.04 -3.55
CA LEU A 147 -12.26 4.09 -2.59
C LEU A 147 -13.62 4.71 -2.93
N GLY A 148 -14.18 5.54 -2.04
CA GLY A 148 -15.27 6.42 -2.44
C GLY A 148 -14.78 7.48 -3.42
N SER A 149 -15.73 8.02 -4.18
CA SER A 149 -15.47 9.09 -5.15
C SER A 149 -14.90 10.31 -4.41
N PRO A 150 -13.82 10.94 -4.93
CA PRO A 150 -13.33 12.20 -4.37
C PRO A 150 -14.42 13.26 -4.30
N GLU A 151 -15.30 13.33 -5.30
CA GLU A 151 -16.40 14.31 -5.33
C GLU A 151 -17.42 14.06 -4.22
N GLU A 152 -17.82 12.80 -4.00
CA GLU A 152 -18.76 12.44 -2.93
C GLU A 152 -18.12 12.61 -1.55
N TYR A 153 -16.84 12.23 -1.41
CA TYR A 153 -16.07 12.44 -0.19
C TYR A 153 -15.96 13.93 0.17
N LEU A 154 -15.73 14.79 -0.83
CA LEU A 154 -15.67 16.23 -0.65
C LEU A 154 -17.02 16.87 -0.35
N LYS A 155 -18.14 16.34 -0.85
CA LYS A 155 -19.48 16.82 -0.47
C LYS A 155 -19.80 16.58 1.00
N MET A 156 -19.15 15.60 1.63
CA MET A 156 -19.40 15.26 3.01
C MET A 156 -18.68 16.17 4.01
N VAL A 157 -17.56 16.81 3.63
CA VAL A 157 -16.72 17.58 4.55
C VAL A 157 -17.50 18.65 5.32
N LEU A 158 -17.07 18.93 6.54
CA LEU A 158 -17.61 19.99 7.38
C LEU A 158 -16.57 21.10 7.50
N HIS A 159 -16.82 22.21 6.82
CA HIS A 159 -16.08 23.45 7.02
C HIS A 159 -16.64 24.19 8.24
N LEU A 160 -15.74 24.67 9.09
CA LEU A 160 -16.09 25.46 10.25
C LEU A 160 -15.17 26.69 10.31
N ASP A 161 -15.76 27.88 10.25
CA ASP A 161 -15.09 29.16 10.41
C ASP A 161 -15.49 29.79 11.74
N ARG A 162 -14.57 30.55 12.33
CA ARG A 162 -14.88 31.38 13.50
C ARG A 162 -15.93 32.43 13.11
N GLY A 163 -17.01 32.53 13.88
CA GLY A 163 -18.15 33.40 13.64
C GLY A 163 -19.30 32.75 12.86
N ASP A 164 -19.18 31.48 12.49
CA ASP A 164 -20.28 30.73 11.87
C ASP A 164 -21.48 30.62 12.81
N LYS A 165 -22.68 30.80 12.26
CA LYS A 165 -23.94 30.55 12.96
C LYS A 165 -24.25 29.05 12.95
N MET A 166 -23.85 28.36 14.01
CA MET A 166 -24.00 26.91 14.14
C MET A 166 -24.35 26.58 15.59
N ASP A 167 -25.57 26.08 15.82
CA ASP A 167 -25.95 25.58 17.14
C ASP A 167 -25.26 24.24 17.43
N GLN A 168 -25.16 23.88 18.72
CA GLN A 168 -24.52 22.64 19.15
C GLN A 168 -25.12 21.41 18.47
N ARG A 169 -26.44 21.30 18.39
CA ARG A 169 -27.13 20.10 17.86
C ARG A 169 -26.88 19.93 16.37
N ALA A 170 -26.80 21.02 15.62
CA ALA A 170 -26.47 21.04 14.21
C ALA A 170 -25.05 20.53 13.98
N LEU A 171 -24.08 21.01 14.76
CA LEU A 171 -22.70 20.52 14.70
C LEU A 171 -22.61 19.02 15.04
N LEU A 172 -23.26 18.55 16.10
CA LEU A 172 -23.26 17.13 16.46
C LEU A 172 -23.89 16.25 15.37
N ARG A 173 -24.95 16.73 14.71
CA ARG A 173 -25.59 16.02 13.59
C ARG A 173 -24.64 15.91 12.40
N ARG A 174 -23.95 16.99 12.03
CA ARG A 174 -22.95 16.99 10.96
C ARG A 174 -21.79 16.04 11.27
N LEU A 175 -21.31 15.99 12.52
CA LEU A 175 -20.29 15.02 12.93
C LEU A 175 -20.79 13.58 12.82
N ALA A 176 -22.04 13.31 13.18
CA ALA A 176 -22.64 11.98 13.01
C ALA A 176 -22.79 11.59 11.53
N GLU A 177 -23.13 12.54 10.65
CA GLU A 177 -23.16 12.34 9.19
C GLU A 177 -21.77 12.01 8.61
N LEU A 178 -20.71 12.58 9.21
CA LEU A 178 -19.31 12.23 8.93
C LEU A 178 -18.88 10.88 9.55
N GLN A 179 -19.80 10.16 10.21
CA GLN A 179 -19.61 8.92 10.95
C GLN A 179 -18.68 9.01 12.17
N TYR A 180 -18.60 10.19 12.80
CA TYR A 180 -17.91 10.33 14.08
C TYR A 180 -18.80 9.82 15.21
N THR A 181 -18.18 9.16 16.19
CA THR A 181 -18.90 8.60 17.34
C THR A 181 -18.79 9.51 18.55
N ARG A 182 -19.90 9.78 19.23
CA ARG A 182 -19.84 10.48 20.52
C ARG A 182 -19.22 9.54 21.58
N ASN A 183 -18.15 9.97 22.23
CA ASN A 183 -17.54 9.23 23.34
C ASN A 183 -16.96 10.19 24.38
N ASP A 184 -17.68 10.34 25.49
CA ASP A 184 -17.30 11.29 26.56
C ASP A 184 -16.20 10.73 27.49
N MET A 185 -15.98 9.39 27.49
CA MET A 185 -15.00 8.72 28.36
C MET A 185 -13.68 8.45 27.65
N ASP A 186 -13.73 7.88 26.45
CA ASP A 186 -12.57 7.49 25.66
C ASP A 186 -12.48 8.36 24.41
N PHE A 187 -11.55 9.32 24.43
CA PHE A 187 -11.39 10.32 23.38
C PHE A 187 -10.31 9.88 22.40
N ALA A 188 -10.74 9.10 21.41
CA ALA A 188 -9.89 8.55 20.34
C ALA A 188 -10.21 9.19 18.98
N ARG A 189 -9.42 8.89 17.94
CA ARG A 189 -9.65 9.35 16.57
C ARG A 189 -11.07 9.01 16.11
N ALA A 190 -11.65 9.88 15.29
CA ALA A 190 -13.02 9.79 14.80
C ALA A 190 -14.10 9.77 15.90
N THR A 191 -13.79 10.36 17.06
CA THR A 191 -14.77 10.60 18.13
C THR A 191 -14.90 12.07 18.46
N PHE A 192 -16.01 12.44 19.11
CA PHE A 192 -16.19 13.75 19.71
C PHE A 192 -16.81 13.62 21.11
N ARG A 193 -16.57 14.63 21.96
CA ARG A 193 -17.15 14.73 23.30
C ARG A 193 -17.67 16.14 23.55
N VAL A 194 -18.64 16.26 24.45
CA VAL A 194 -19.34 17.53 24.69
C VAL A 194 -19.27 17.90 26.17
N ARG A 195 -18.81 19.12 26.46
CA ARG A 195 -18.69 19.67 27.82
C ARG A 195 -19.26 21.08 27.86
N GLY A 196 -20.56 21.21 28.13
CA GLY A 196 -21.25 22.50 28.02
C GLY A 196 -21.22 22.98 26.58
N ASP A 197 -20.70 24.17 26.34
CA ASP A 197 -20.58 24.79 25.01
C ASP A 197 -19.25 24.45 24.29
N VAL A 198 -18.45 23.56 24.90
CA VAL A 198 -17.18 23.09 24.34
C VAL A 198 -17.37 21.72 23.73
N ILE A 199 -16.99 21.59 22.45
CA ILE A 199 -17.03 20.35 21.70
C ILE A 199 -15.60 20.02 21.28
N ASP A 200 -15.04 18.97 21.85
CA ASP A 200 -13.74 18.44 21.45
C ASP A 200 -13.98 17.34 20.39
N ILE A 201 -13.28 17.43 19.27
CA ILE A 201 -13.42 16.53 18.13
C ILE A 201 -12.02 16.04 17.78
N PHE A 202 -11.83 14.73 17.64
CA PHE A 202 -10.57 14.16 17.19
C PHE A 202 -10.71 13.76 15.71
N PRO A 203 -10.16 14.55 14.76
CA PRO A 203 -10.27 14.24 13.33
C PRO A 203 -9.72 12.85 13.00
N ALA A 204 -10.39 12.13 12.10
CA ALA A 204 -10.04 10.76 11.74
C ALA A 204 -8.67 10.66 11.04
N GLU A 205 -8.30 11.71 10.30
CA GLU A 205 -7.06 11.82 9.55
C GLU A 205 -5.91 12.44 10.36
N SER A 206 -6.17 12.96 11.56
CA SER A 206 -5.16 13.67 12.35
C SER A 206 -4.21 12.69 13.04
N ASP A 207 -2.91 12.98 12.98
CA ASP A 207 -1.92 12.16 13.65
C ASP A 207 -1.88 12.45 15.18
N LEU A 208 -1.89 13.73 15.56
CA LEU A 208 -1.65 14.14 16.95
C LEU A 208 -2.61 15.20 17.48
N GLU A 209 -3.28 15.98 16.62
CA GLU A 209 -4.02 17.16 17.05
C GLU A 209 -5.52 16.88 17.09
N ALA A 210 -6.16 17.17 18.21
CA ALA A 210 -7.61 17.29 18.30
C ALA A 210 -8.03 18.75 18.16
N ILE A 211 -9.29 18.97 17.78
CA ILE A 211 -9.85 20.30 17.56
C ILE A 211 -10.91 20.58 18.61
N ARG A 212 -10.74 21.67 19.34
CA ARG A 212 -11.72 22.21 20.26
C ARG A 212 -12.49 23.32 19.58
N VAL A 213 -13.80 23.18 19.58
CA VAL A 213 -14.77 24.18 19.12
C VAL A 213 -15.52 24.70 20.33
N GLU A 214 -15.43 26.00 20.57
CA GLU A 214 -16.16 26.69 21.64
C GLU A 214 -17.29 27.50 21.00
N LEU A 215 -18.52 27.25 21.48
CA LEU A 215 -19.71 27.97 21.05
C LEU A 215 -20.10 29.04 22.06
N PHE A 216 -20.67 30.14 21.59
CA PHE A 216 -21.34 31.14 22.40
C PHE A 216 -22.73 31.39 21.81
N ASP A 217 -23.78 30.99 22.54
CA ASP A 217 -25.14 30.85 22.01
C ASP A 217 -25.16 29.96 20.74
N ASP A 218 -25.47 30.54 19.57
CA ASP A 218 -25.52 29.85 18.27
C ASP A 218 -24.36 30.26 17.35
N GLU A 219 -23.22 30.71 17.90
CA GLU A 219 -22.05 31.18 17.15
C GLU A 219 -20.77 30.43 17.54
N VAL A 220 -19.93 30.09 16.55
CA VAL A 220 -18.60 29.53 16.77
C VAL A 220 -17.66 30.64 17.26
N GLU A 221 -17.46 30.73 18.57
CA GLU A 221 -16.62 31.76 19.19
C GLU A 221 -15.13 31.51 18.92
N SER A 222 -14.70 30.25 19.01
CA SER A 222 -13.29 29.90 19.01
C SER A 222 -13.05 28.47 18.48
N ILE A 223 -11.99 28.31 17.69
CA ILE A 223 -11.49 27.03 17.19
C ILE A 223 -10.02 26.94 17.59
N SER A 224 -9.61 25.82 18.18
CA SER A 224 -8.21 25.61 18.58
C SER A 224 -7.77 24.17 18.38
N ALA A 225 -6.52 24.00 17.94
CA ALA A 225 -5.84 22.71 17.97
C ALA A 225 -5.23 22.50 19.35
N PHE A 226 -5.38 21.29 19.88
CA PHE A 226 -4.86 20.91 21.19
C PHE A 226 -4.37 19.46 21.20
N ASP A 227 -3.46 19.16 22.12
CA ASP A 227 -2.98 17.79 22.35
C ASP A 227 -4.06 16.99 23.11
N PRO A 228 -4.62 15.90 22.54
CA PRO A 228 -5.68 15.11 23.16
C PRO A 228 -5.26 14.39 24.44
N LEU A 229 -3.95 14.17 24.64
CA LEU A 229 -3.38 13.50 25.81
C LEU A 229 -3.17 14.48 26.97
N THR A 230 -2.57 15.65 26.71
CA THR A 230 -2.22 16.62 27.76
C THR A 230 -3.29 17.69 27.97
N GLY A 231 -4.12 17.96 26.95
CA GLY A 231 -5.07 19.06 26.94
C GLY A 231 -4.44 20.43 26.64
N GLU A 232 -3.14 20.49 26.34
CA GLU A 232 -2.45 21.74 26.02
C GLU A 232 -2.94 22.29 24.67
N VAL A 233 -3.33 23.57 24.67
CA VAL A 233 -3.71 24.27 23.44
C VAL A 233 -2.45 24.62 22.67
N ILE A 234 -2.32 24.05 21.47
CA ILE A 234 -1.17 24.23 20.59
C ILE A 234 -1.30 25.57 19.85
N GLN A 235 -2.46 25.81 19.23
CA GLN A 235 -2.72 27.03 18.47
C GLN A 235 -4.21 27.32 18.31
N LYS A 236 -4.56 28.61 18.19
CA LYS A 236 -5.90 29.03 17.77
C LYS A 236 -5.98 29.07 16.25
N LEU A 237 -7.06 28.54 15.70
CA LEU A 237 -7.30 28.43 14.28
C LEU A 237 -8.43 29.38 13.86
N PRO A 238 -8.31 30.10 12.73
CA PRO A 238 -9.42 30.88 12.20
C PRO A 238 -10.52 29.98 11.62
N ARG A 239 -10.15 28.79 11.15
CA ARG A 239 -11.02 27.81 10.49
C ARG A 239 -10.45 26.40 10.57
N PHE A 240 -11.31 25.40 10.44
CA PHE A 240 -10.91 24.00 10.31
C PHE A 240 -11.90 23.23 9.41
N THR A 241 -11.40 22.24 8.67
CA THR A 241 -12.23 21.34 7.86
C THR A 241 -12.16 19.94 8.43
N PHE A 242 -13.31 19.40 8.86
CA PHE A 242 -13.42 18.01 9.29
C PHE A 242 -13.76 17.11 8.11
N TYR A 243 -12.97 16.07 7.94
CA TYR A 243 -13.15 15.05 6.90
C TYR A 243 -13.89 13.81 7.44
N PRO A 244 -14.61 13.06 6.58
CA PRO A 244 -15.30 11.85 7.00
C PRO A 244 -14.38 10.78 7.59
N LYS A 245 -14.90 9.98 8.53
CA LYS A 245 -14.17 8.87 9.18
C LYS A 245 -13.69 7.80 8.19
N SER A 246 -14.38 7.62 7.06
CA SER A 246 -14.07 6.57 6.09
C SER A 246 -14.18 7.10 4.66
N HIS A 247 -13.42 6.48 3.74
CA HIS A 247 -13.54 6.76 2.30
C HIS A 247 -14.88 6.35 1.70
N TYR A 248 -15.70 5.52 2.38
CA TYR A 248 -17.00 5.07 1.85
C TYR A 248 -18.19 5.85 2.39
N VAL A 249 -17.95 6.92 3.15
CA VAL A 249 -19.03 7.80 3.61
C VAL A 249 -19.66 8.48 2.40
N THR A 250 -20.97 8.32 2.24
CA THR A 250 -21.73 8.78 1.07
C THR A 250 -22.96 9.57 1.52
N PRO A 251 -23.39 10.63 0.81
CA PRO A 251 -24.62 11.35 1.13
C PRO A 251 -25.86 10.45 1.18
N ARG A 252 -26.83 10.81 2.04
CA ARG A 252 -28.06 10.03 2.24
C ARG A 252 -28.88 9.86 0.96
N ASP A 253 -28.95 10.89 0.12
CA ASP A 253 -29.72 10.84 -1.13
C ASP A 253 -29.13 9.81 -2.11
N THR A 254 -27.81 9.76 -2.22
CA THR A 254 -27.08 8.76 -3.03
C THR A 254 -27.33 7.35 -2.51
N LEU A 255 -27.39 7.14 -1.20
CA LEU A 255 -27.74 5.83 -0.62
C LEU A 255 -29.16 5.40 -0.99
N LEU A 256 -30.14 6.32 -0.91
CA LEU A 256 -31.53 6.04 -1.27
C LEU A 256 -31.67 5.70 -2.76
N GLU A 257 -30.99 6.43 -3.63
CA GLU A 257 -30.96 6.14 -5.07
C GLU A 257 -30.30 4.78 -5.37
N ALA A 258 -29.18 4.48 -4.71
CA ALA A 258 -28.51 3.20 -4.84
C ALA A 258 -29.41 2.03 -4.43
N VAL A 259 -30.17 2.17 -3.34
CA VAL A 259 -31.15 1.16 -2.87
C VAL A 259 -32.17 0.82 -3.95
N GLU A 260 -32.70 1.82 -4.66
CA GLU A 260 -33.68 1.58 -5.73
C GLU A 260 -33.06 0.82 -6.90
N HIS A 261 -31.83 1.16 -7.30
CA HIS A 261 -31.13 0.42 -8.35
C HIS A 261 -30.78 -1.02 -7.95
N ILE A 262 -30.40 -1.26 -6.68
CA ILE A 262 -30.11 -2.59 -6.15
C ILE A 262 -31.37 -3.46 -6.15
N LYS A 263 -32.54 -2.90 -5.78
CA LYS A 263 -33.83 -3.63 -5.84
C LYS A 263 -34.15 -4.11 -7.26
N VAL A 264 -33.92 -3.26 -8.26
CA VAL A 264 -34.14 -3.60 -9.67
C VAL A 264 -33.21 -4.75 -10.11
N GLU A 265 -31.92 -4.66 -9.82
CA GLU A 265 -30.96 -5.73 -10.17
C GLU A 265 -31.27 -7.04 -9.44
N LEU A 266 -31.65 -6.95 -8.15
CA LEU A 266 -32.07 -8.11 -7.37
C LEU A 266 -33.25 -8.81 -8.04
N GLN A 267 -34.30 -8.07 -8.41
CA GLN A 267 -35.47 -8.65 -9.07
C GLN A 267 -35.07 -9.38 -10.37
N GLN A 268 -34.31 -8.72 -11.24
CA GLN A 268 -33.85 -9.30 -12.51
C GLN A 268 -33.00 -10.56 -12.29
N ARG A 269 -32.10 -10.54 -11.30
CA ARG A 269 -31.25 -11.68 -10.98
C ARG A 269 -32.04 -12.85 -10.39
N LEU A 270 -33.05 -12.59 -9.56
CA LEU A 270 -33.93 -13.62 -9.03
C LEU A 270 -34.79 -14.28 -10.11
N GLU A 271 -35.32 -13.50 -11.07
CA GLU A 271 -36.04 -14.03 -12.22
C GLU A 271 -35.15 -14.97 -13.05
N TYR A 272 -33.91 -14.57 -13.33
CA TYR A 272 -32.92 -15.41 -14.00
C TYR A 272 -32.64 -16.72 -13.23
N LEU A 273 -32.32 -16.64 -11.94
CA LEU A 273 -31.97 -17.81 -11.13
C LEU A 273 -33.14 -18.79 -11.01
N ARG A 274 -34.36 -18.28 -10.79
CA ARG A 274 -35.58 -19.10 -10.73
C ARG A 274 -35.89 -19.74 -12.09
N GLY A 275 -35.74 -18.99 -13.19
CA GLY A 275 -35.91 -19.50 -14.55
C GLY A 275 -34.89 -20.59 -14.91
N ALA A 276 -33.69 -20.55 -14.32
CA ALA A 276 -32.65 -21.57 -14.47
C ALA A 276 -32.76 -22.73 -13.45
N ASN A 277 -33.84 -22.80 -12.65
CA ASN A 277 -34.02 -23.77 -11.56
C ASN A 277 -32.92 -23.73 -10.47
N LYS A 278 -32.20 -22.61 -10.33
CA LYS A 278 -31.22 -22.34 -9.26
C LYS A 278 -31.92 -21.76 -8.02
N LEU A 279 -32.77 -22.58 -7.39
CA LEU A 279 -33.70 -22.13 -6.34
C LEU A 279 -32.99 -21.79 -5.02
N VAL A 280 -31.94 -22.54 -4.67
CA VAL A 280 -31.17 -22.30 -3.43
C VAL A 280 -30.38 -21.00 -3.53
N GLU A 281 -29.75 -20.78 -4.68
CA GLU A 281 -29.02 -19.54 -5.00
C GLU A 281 -29.96 -18.33 -4.99
N ALA A 282 -31.17 -18.48 -5.56
CA ALA A 282 -32.17 -17.42 -5.53
C ALA A 282 -32.59 -17.07 -4.10
N GLN A 283 -32.90 -18.07 -3.28
CA GLN A 283 -33.29 -17.88 -1.88
C GLN A 283 -32.17 -17.19 -1.07
N ARG A 284 -30.93 -17.66 -1.23
CA ARG A 284 -29.73 -17.11 -0.57
C ARG A 284 -29.52 -15.64 -0.93
N LEU A 285 -29.59 -15.33 -2.23
CA LEU A 285 -29.40 -13.97 -2.73
C LEU A 285 -30.49 -13.02 -2.23
N GLU A 286 -31.75 -13.46 -2.26
CA GLU A 286 -32.90 -12.67 -1.79
C GLU A 286 -32.80 -12.32 -0.31
N GLN A 287 -32.51 -13.31 0.55
CA GLN A 287 -32.40 -13.11 1.99
C GLN A 287 -31.27 -12.12 2.33
N ARG A 288 -30.07 -12.36 1.79
CA ARG A 288 -28.92 -11.52 2.09
C ARG A 288 -29.10 -10.09 1.58
N THR A 289 -29.50 -9.94 0.31
CA THR A 289 -29.62 -8.61 -0.29
C THR A 289 -30.70 -7.78 0.41
N ARG A 290 -31.84 -8.38 0.81
CA ARG A 290 -32.86 -7.64 1.55
C ARG A 290 -32.39 -7.20 2.93
N PHE A 291 -31.68 -8.06 3.65
CA PHE A 291 -31.07 -7.69 4.93
C PHE A 291 -30.09 -6.52 4.75
N ASP A 292 -29.20 -6.59 3.75
CA ASP A 292 -28.25 -5.50 3.47
C ASP A 292 -28.98 -4.18 3.15
N LEU A 293 -30.08 -4.23 2.39
CA LEU A 293 -30.91 -3.06 2.07
C LEU A 293 -31.62 -2.46 3.30
N GLU A 294 -32.15 -3.29 4.20
CA GLU A 294 -32.75 -2.83 5.46
C GLU A 294 -31.70 -2.12 6.32
N MET A 295 -30.50 -2.69 6.43
CA MET A 295 -29.39 -2.08 7.18
C MET A 295 -28.96 -0.74 6.59
N ILE A 296 -28.87 -0.63 5.26
CA ILE A 296 -28.55 0.65 4.59
C ILE A 296 -29.63 1.70 4.88
N LEU A 297 -30.92 1.35 4.87
CA LEU A 297 -32.01 2.29 5.10
C LEU A 297 -32.08 2.78 6.56
N GLU A 298 -31.86 1.90 7.53
CA GLU A 298 -31.97 2.22 8.95
C GLU A 298 -30.70 2.86 9.51
N LEU A 299 -29.52 2.35 9.13
CA LEU A 299 -28.23 2.74 9.72
C LEU A 299 -27.35 3.56 8.77
N GLY A 300 -27.68 3.65 7.48
CA GLY A 300 -26.83 4.28 6.48
C GLY A 300 -25.61 3.46 6.06
N TYR A 301 -25.46 2.23 6.56
CA TYR A 301 -24.40 1.31 6.17
C TYR A 301 -24.79 -0.16 6.37
N CYS A 302 -24.07 -1.09 5.74
CA CYS A 302 -24.15 -2.52 6.00
C CYS A 302 -22.75 -3.18 5.95
N ASN A 303 -22.64 -4.39 6.49
CA ASN A 303 -21.39 -5.15 6.40
C ASN A 303 -21.18 -5.63 4.96
N GLY A 304 -20.05 -5.24 4.36
CA GLY A 304 -19.78 -5.54 2.95
C GLY A 304 -20.42 -4.53 1.99
N ILE A 305 -20.72 -3.31 2.44
CA ILE A 305 -21.28 -2.21 1.63
C ILE A 305 -20.47 -1.95 0.35
N GLU A 306 -19.16 -2.24 0.35
CA GLU A 306 -18.30 -2.13 -0.82
C GLU A 306 -18.78 -2.98 -2.00
N ASN A 307 -19.55 -4.05 -1.78
CA ASN A 307 -20.12 -4.86 -2.86
C ASN A 307 -21.20 -4.13 -3.67
N TYR A 308 -21.68 -2.99 -3.17
CA TYR A 308 -22.62 -2.09 -3.85
C TYR A 308 -21.93 -0.85 -4.44
N SER A 309 -20.59 -0.80 -4.46
CA SER A 309 -19.82 0.38 -4.83
C SER A 309 -20.14 0.97 -6.20
N ARG A 310 -20.58 0.16 -7.17
CA ARG A 310 -21.08 0.65 -8.46
C ARG A 310 -22.20 1.67 -8.28
N TYR A 311 -23.20 1.32 -7.48
CA TYR A 311 -24.37 2.17 -7.26
C TYR A 311 -24.04 3.38 -6.38
N LEU A 312 -23.14 3.20 -5.41
CA LEU A 312 -22.70 4.29 -4.52
C LEU A 312 -21.84 5.32 -5.24
N SER A 313 -21.08 4.92 -6.27
CA SER A 313 -20.21 5.82 -7.03
C SER A 313 -20.84 6.38 -8.30
N GLY A 314 -21.99 5.85 -8.73
CA GLY A 314 -22.64 6.24 -9.99
C GLY A 314 -21.87 5.82 -11.26
N ARG A 315 -20.83 4.98 -11.13
CA ARG A 315 -20.03 4.53 -12.29
C ARG A 315 -20.81 3.54 -13.17
N PRO A 316 -20.54 3.51 -14.49
CA PRO A 316 -21.20 2.59 -15.40
C PRO A 316 -20.84 1.13 -15.08
N ALA A 317 -21.73 0.20 -15.44
CA ALA A 317 -21.49 -1.23 -15.28
C ALA A 317 -20.18 -1.67 -15.94
N GLY A 318 -19.42 -2.51 -15.26
CA GLY A 318 -18.10 -2.96 -15.70
C GLY A 318 -16.94 -2.01 -15.39
N ALA A 319 -17.16 -0.77 -14.93
CA ALA A 319 -16.08 0.12 -14.49
C ALA A 319 -15.66 -0.20 -13.04
N PRO A 320 -14.37 -0.05 -12.68
CA PRO A 320 -13.95 -0.20 -11.29
C PRO A 320 -14.46 1.00 -10.46
N PRO A 321 -14.63 0.86 -9.13
CA PRO A 321 -14.82 2.00 -8.24
C PRO A 321 -13.69 3.03 -8.41
N PRO A 322 -13.90 4.28 -7.95
CA PRO A 322 -12.82 5.24 -7.80
C PRO A 322 -11.66 4.63 -6.99
N THR A 323 -10.44 5.06 -7.26
CA THR A 323 -9.20 4.55 -6.65
C THR A 323 -8.33 5.73 -6.22
N LEU A 324 -7.13 5.48 -5.70
CA LEU A 324 -6.21 6.57 -5.36
C LEU A 324 -5.81 7.41 -6.59
N TYR A 325 -5.81 6.81 -7.78
CA TYR A 325 -5.49 7.51 -9.03
C TYR A 325 -6.51 8.59 -9.38
N ASP A 326 -7.76 8.46 -8.93
CA ASP A 326 -8.80 9.48 -9.12
C ASP A 326 -8.60 10.70 -8.18
N TYR A 327 -7.75 10.57 -7.15
CA TYR A 327 -7.35 11.67 -6.27
C TYR A 327 -6.07 12.37 -6.76
N LEU A 328 -5.39 11.84 -7.79
CA LEU A 328 -4.16 12.43 -8.28
C LEU A 328 -4.44 13.69 -9.10
N PRO A 329 -3.69 14.78 -8.89
CA PRO A 329 -3.73 15.93 -9.77
C PRO A 329 -3.15 15.59 -11.16
N ALA A 330 -3.57 16.32 -12.19
CA ALA A 330 -3.18 16.06 -13.57
C ALA A 330 -1.66 16.10 -13.81
N GLU A 331 -0.95 16.93 -13.04
CA GLU A 331 0.51 17.03 -13.07
C GLU A 331 1.24 15.99 -12.21
N ALA A 332 0.56 14.98 -11.65
CA ALA A 332 1.21 13.98 -10.80
C ALA A 332 2.34 13.22 -11.52
N LEU A 333 3.27 12.67 -10.75
CA LEU A 333 4.33 11.77 -11.20
C LEU A 333 4.12 10.39 -10.56
N LEU A 334 4.33 9.32 -11.31
CA LEU A 334 4.35 7.96 -10.77
C LEU A 334 5.80 7.45 -10.76
N VAL A 335 6.25 6.94 -9.63
CA VAL A 335 7.51 6.22 -9.49
C VAL A 335 7.17 4.79 -9.10
N ILE A 336 7.67 3.82 -9.84
CA ILE A 336 7.43 2.40 -9.55
C ILE A 336 8.74 1.77 -9.11
N ASP A 337 8.84 1.47 -7.82
CA ASP A 337 10.00 0.80 -7.24
C ASP A 337 9.91 -0.71 -7.45
N GLU A 338 11.07 -1.33 -7.68
CA GLU A 338 11.22 -2.72 -8.13
C GLU A 338 10.19 -3.06 -9.22
N SER A 339 10.19 -2.26 -10.29
CA SER A 339 9.14 -2.26 -11.33
C SER A 339 8.88 -3.64 -11.95
N HIS A 340 9.92 -4.46 -12.05
CA HIS A 340 9.86 -5.81 -12.60
C HIS A 340 9.01 -6.77 -11.74
N VAL A 341 8.70 -6.42 -10.49
CA VAL A 341 7.75 -7.10 -9.60
C VAL A 341 6.44 -6.32 -9.52
N SER A 342 6.52 -5.00 -9.28
CA SER A 342 5.34 -4.14 -9.07
C SER A 342 4.40 -4.12 -10.27
N VAL A 343 4.91 -4.04 -11.49
CA VAL A 343 4.11 -3.97 -12.72
C VAL A 343 3.32 -5.28 -12.95
N PRO A 344 3.94 -6.49 -12.94
CA PRO A 344 3.18 -7.74 -13.02
C PRO A 344 2.17 -7.91 -11.88
N GLN A 345 2.50 -7.46 -10.67
CA GLN A 345 1.61 -7.56 -9.50
C GLN A 345 0.32 -6.77 -9.72
N VAL A 346 0.39 -5.54 -10.25
CA VAL A 346 -0.78 -4.74 -10.62
C VAL A 346 -1.73 -5.52 -11.54
N GLY A 347 -1.19 -6.13 -12.60
CA GLY A 347 -2.00 -6.91 -13.55
C GLY A 347 -2.60 -8.20 -12.98
N ALA A 348 -2.02 -8.75 -11.92
CA ALA A 348 -2.50 -9.98 -11.28
C ALA A 348 -3.69 -9.74 -10.32
N MET A 349 -3.80 -8.57 -9.70
CA MET A 349 -4.79 -8.29 -8.65
C MET A 349 -6.24 -8.48 -9.13
N TYR A 350 -6.56 -7.98 -10.34
CA TYR A 350 -7.90 -8.15 -10.93
C TYR A 350 -8.27 -9.61 -11.18
N LYS A 351 -7.34 -10.41 -11.71
CA LYS A 351 -7.61 -11.81 -12.10
C LYS A 351 -8.00 -12.65 -10.87
N GLY A 352 -7.28 -12.47 -9.76
CA GLY A 352 -7.57 -13.16 -8.50
C GLY A 352 -8.90 -12.72 -7.87
N ASP A 353 -9.18 -11.41 -7.84
CA ASP A 353 -10.45 -10.90 -7.31
C ASP A 353 -11.66 -11.37 -8.13
N ARG A 354 -11.54 -11.30 -9.47
CA ARG A 354 -12.59 -11.70 -10.40
C ARG A 354 -12.95 -13.17 -10.24
N SER A 355 -11.97 -14.07 -10.23
CA SER A 355 -12.19 -15.51 -10.09
C SER A 355 -12.95 -15.86 -8.81
N ARG A 356 -12.57 -15.23 -7.68
CA ARG A 356 -13.26 -15.43 -6.39
C ARG A 356 -14.70 -14.94 -6.42
N LYS A 357 -14.94 -13.74 -6.96
CA LYS A 357 -16.27 -13.12 -6.97
C LYS A 357 -17.23 -13.74 -7.97
N GLU A 358 -16.74 -14.25 -9.10
CA GLU A 358 -17.56 -14.97 -10.06
C GLU A 358 -18.23 -16.18 -9.42
N THR A 359 -17.50 -16.94 -8.60
CA THR A 359 -18.06 -18.04 -7.82
C THR A 359 -19.13 -17.56 -6.83
N LEU A 360 -18.91 -16.46 -6.09
CA LEU A 360 -19.93 -15.92 -5.18
C LEU A 360 -21.22 -15.52 -5.93
N VAL A 361 -21.10 -14.91 -7.11
CA VAL A 361 -22.25 -14.48 -7.92
C VAL A 361 -22.97 -15.65 -8.58
N GLU A 362 -22.22 -16.66 -9.03
CA GLU A 362 -22.78 -17.87 -9.63
C GLU A 362 -23.65 -18.65 -8.65
N TYR A 363 -23.20 -18.73 -7.39
CA TYR A 363 -23.87 -19.43 -6.30
C TYR A 363 -24.77 -18.52 -5.44
N GLY A 364 -25.12 -17.33 -5.92
CA GLY A 364 -26.14 -16.48 -5.27
C GLY A 364 -25.76 -15.90 -3.91
N PHE A 365 -24.47 -15.77 -3.59
CA PHE A 365 -24.00 -15.05 -2.40
C PHE A 365 -23.98 -13.54 -2.61
N ARG A 366 -23.75 -13.07 -3.85
CA ARG A 366 -23.71 -11.65 -4.20
C ARG A 366 -24.39 -11.37 -5.54
N LEU A 367 -24.81 -10.12 -5.74
CA LEU A 367 -25.34 -9.63 -7.02
C LEU A 367 -24.24 -9.53 -8.07
N PRO A 368 -24.57 -9.55 -9.38
CA PRO A 368 -23.59 -9.33 -10.45
C PRO A 368 -22.82 -8.02 -10.32
N SER A 369 -23.45 -6.95 -9.82
CA SER A 369 -22.78 -5.68 -9.47
C SER A 369 -21.57 -5.82 -8.53
N ALA A 370 -21.51 -6.86 -7.70
CA ALA A 370 -20.37 -7.06 -6.81
C ALA A 370 -19.06 -7.32 -7.57
N LEU A 371 -19.14 -7.76 -8.83
CA LEU A 371 -17.99 -7.92 -9.73
C LEU A 371 -17.41 -6.58 -10.20
N ASP A 372 -18.19 -5.51 -10.13
CA ASP A 372 -17.75 -4.16 -10.48
C ASP A 372 -17.01 -3.50 -9.31
N ASN A 373 -17.22 -3.98 -8.07
CA ASN A 373 -16.33 -3.68 -6.96
C ASN A 373 -15.02 -4.47 -7.10
N ARG A 374 -14.01 -3.92 -7.77
CA ARG A 374 -12.78 -4.65 -8.08
C ARG A 374 -11.59 -3.70 -8.16
N PRO A 375 -10.35 -4.19 -8.07
CA PRO A 375 -9.22 -3.38 -8.48
C PRO A 375 -9.27 -3.06 -9.97
N MET A 376 -8.49 -2.06 -10.39
CA MET A 376 -8.29 -1.75 -11.80
C MET A 376 -7.77 -2.96 -12.58
N ARG A 377 -8.21 -3.07 -13.83
CA ARG A 377 -7.53 -3.89 -14.85
C ARG A 377 -6.21 -3.22 -15.22
N PHE A 378 -5.29 -3.99 -15.81
CA PHE A 378 -3.99 -3.46 -16.19
C PHE A 378 -4.11 -2.30 -17.19
N GLU A 379 -5.00 -2.42 -18.17
CA GLU A 379 -5.25 -1.41 -19.20
C GLU A 379 -5.92 -0.14 -18.62
N GLU A 380 -6.74 -0.32 -17.58
CA GLU A 380 -7.36 0.81 -16.85
C GLU A 380 -6.32 1.56 -16.02
N TRP A 381 -5.41 0.83 -15.36
CA TRP A 381 -4.29 1.40 -14.63
C TRP A 381 -3.31 2.11 -15.55
N GLU A 382 -2.96 1.52 -16.69
CA GLU A 382 -2.07 2.13 -17.69
C GLU A 382 -2.65 3.45 -18.22
N ALA A 383 -3.95 3.47 -18.54
CA ALA A 383 -4.63 4.68 -19.00
C ALA A 383 -4.73 5.78 -17.91
N ALA A 384 -4.84 5.39 -16.64
CA ALA A 384 -4.91 6.32 -15.51
C ALA A 384 -3.53 6.75 -15.00
N SER A 385 -2.46 6.05 -15.38
CA SER A 385 -1.12 6.31 -14.88
C SER A 385 -0.56 7.60 -15.47
N PRO A 386 -0.02 8.52 -14.63
CA PRO A 386 0.63 9.72 -15.12
C PRO A 386 2.00 9.39 -15.74
N GLN A 387 2.78 10.42 -16.09
CA GLN A 387 4.18 10.20 -16.47
C GLN A 387 4.90 9.36 -15.40
N THR A 388 5.63 8.34 -15.85
CA THR A 388 6.12 7.28 -14.99
C THR A 388 7.64 7.12 -15.07
N ILE A 389 8.28 6.96 -13.92
CA ILE A 389 9.67 6.51 -13.79
C ILE A 389 9.66 5.09 -13.19
N PHE A 390 10.06 4.10 -13.98
CA PHE A 390 10.34 2.75 -13.51
C PHE A 390 11.71 2.71 -12.84
N VAL A 391 11.80 2.12 -11.67
CA VAL A 391 13.04 2.01 -10.89
C VAL A 391 13.30 0.52 -10.65
N SER A 392 14.40 0.02 -11.20
CA SER A 392 14.74 -1.41 -11.09
C SER A 392 16.22 -1.65 -11.40
N ALA A 393 16.83 -2.62 -10.72
CA ALA A 393 18.14 -3.14 -11.15
C ALA A 393 18.02 -4.08 -12.36
N THR A 394 16.84 -4.68 -12.54
CA THR A 394 16.56 -5.70 -13.56
C THR A 394 15.20 -5.44 -14.20
N PRO A 395 15.04 -4.39 -15.04
CA PRO A 395 13.76 -4.04 -15.65
C PRO A 395 13.05 -5.22 -16.33
N GLY A 396 11.73 -5.26 -16.22
CA GLY A 396 10.87 -6.26 -16.85
C GLY A 396 10.63 -6.00 -18.35
N PRO A 397 9.88 -6.90 -19.02
CA PRO A 397 9.53 -6.75 -20.43
C PRO A 397 8.68 -5.50 -20.71
N TYR A 398 7.74 -5.17 -19.82
CA TYR A 398 6.84 -4.04 -19.99
C TYR A 398 7.62 -2.72 -20.02
N GLU A 399 8.55 -2.56 -19.08
CA GLU A 399 9.41 -1.38 -19.00
C GLU A 399 10.32 -1.26 -20.23
N ALA A 400 10.84 -2.38 -20.73
CA ALA A 400 11.67 -2.40 -21.94
C ALA A 400 10.88 -2.00 -23.21
N GLU A 401 9.61 -2.41 -23.30
CA GLU A 401 8.72 -2.08 -24.43
C GLU A 401 8.27 -0.61 -24.40
N HIS A 402 8.07 -0.02 -23.22
CA HIS A 402 7.48 1.30 -23.07
C HIS A 402 8.49 2.42 -22.76
N ALA A 403 9.75 2.10 -22.42
CA ALA A 403 10.73 3.12 -22.03
C ALA A 403 11.07 4.07 -23.19
N GLY A 404 10.69 5.34 -23.04
CA GLY A 404 11.17 6.42 -23.90
C GLY A 404 12.66 6.73 -23.68
N ARG A 405 13.19 6.37 -22.51
CA ARG A 405 14.62 6.46 -22.17
C ARG A 405 14.98 5.47 -21.06
N VAL A 406 16.12 4.80 -21.21
CA VAL A 406 16.78 4.02 -20.15
C VAL A 406 17.96 4.82 -19.63
N ILE A 407 18.06 4.95 -18.31
CA ILE A 407 19.02 5.80 -17.60
C ILE A 407 19.78 4.89 -16.64
N GLU A 408 21.08 4.75 -16.84
CA GLU A 408 21.91 3.86 -16.03
C GLU A 408 22.44 4.57 -14.79
N GLN A 409 22.41 3.87 -13.65
CA GLN A 409 23.02 4.28 -12.39
C GLN A 409 23.71 3.07 -11.76
N VAL A 410 24.92 2.78 -12.24
CA VAL A 410 25.68 1.57 -11.89
C VAL A 410 26.82 1.89 -10.90
N VAL A 411 27.39 3.09 -10.97
CA VAL A 411 28.47 3.52 -10.08
C VAL A 411 27.92 3.90 -8.71
N ARG A 412 28.24 3.09 -7.70
CA ARG A 412 27.87 3.35 -6.29
C ARG A 412 28.65 4.55 -5.74
N PRO A 413 28.02 5.45 -4.97
CA PRO A 413 28.72 6.58 -4.34
C PRO A 413 29.89 6.18 -3.44
N THR A 414 29.83 4.98 -2.85
CA THR A 414 30.87 4.40 -1.99
C THR A 414 32.08 3.86 -2.76
N GLY A 415 31.96 3.66 -4.09
CA GLY A 415 32.97 3.00 -4.90
C GLY A 415 32.95 1.47 -4.82
N LEU A 416 31.95 0.87 -4.15
CA LEU A 416 31.79 -0.58 -4.09
C LEU A 416 31.53 -1.15 -5.50
N VAL A 417 32.27 -2.20 -5.84
CA VAL A 417 32.16 -2.92 -7.12
C VAL A 417 31.20 -4.10 -6.99
N ASP A 418 30.69 -4.59 -8.11
CA ASP A 418 29.95 -5.86 -8.12
C ASP A 418 30.88 -7.02 -7.76
N PRO A 419 30.35 -8.07 -7.10
CA PRO A 419 31.15 -9.20 -6.62
C PRO A 419 31.67 -10.07 -7.79
N GLU A 420 32.79 -10.75 -7.55
CA GLU A 420 33.30 -11.77 -8.47
C GLU A 420 32.40 -13.02 -8.44
N VAL A 421 32.11 -13.59 -9.61
CA VAL A 421 31.23 -14.77 -9.74
C VAL A 421 32.05 -15.99 -10.15
N GLU A 422 32.01 -17.04 -9.33
CA GLU A 422 32.64 -18.34 -9.60
C GLU A 422 31.59 -19.43 -9.77
N VAL A 423 31.77 -20.30 -10.78
CA VAL A 423 30.89 -21.46 -11.03
C VAL A 423 31.64 -22.75 -10.70
N ARG A 424 31.14 -23.52 -9.73
CA ARG A 424 31.75 -24.78 -9.25
C ARG A 424 30.87 -26.01 -9.55
N PRO A 425 31.45 -27.22 -9.68
CA PRO A 425 30.69 -28.44 -9.94
C PRO A 425 29.80 -28.88 -8.76
N ALA A 426 28.58 -29.35 -9.04
CA ALA A 426 27.61 -29.74 -8.01
C ALA A 426 27.99 -30.99 -7.18
N ARG A 427 28.96 -31.80 -7.62
CA ARG A 427 29.27 -33.12 -7.00
C ARG A 427 29.69 -33.04 -5.54
N THR A 428 30.37 -31.97 -5.15
CA THR A 428 30.89 -31.73 -3.79
C THR A 428 30.41 -30.40 -3.22
N GLN A 429 29.26 -29.90 -3.70
CA GLN A 429 28.81 -28.53 -3.43
C GLN A 429 28.61 -28.22 -1.95
N VAL A 430 28.16 -29.19 -1.15
CA VAL A 430 27.90 -28.98 0.29
C VAL A 430 29.21 -28.90 1.07
N ASP A 431 30.16 -29.79 0.80
CA ASP A 431 31.48 -29.79 1.44
C ASP A 431 32.31 -28.55 1.06
N ASP A 432 32.22 -28.15 -0.21
CA ASP A 432 32.84 -26.94 -0.74
C ASP A 432 32.26 -25.69 -0.06
N LEU A 433 30.92 -25.59 -0.01
CA LEU A 433 30.22 -24.52 0.69
C LEU A 433 30.60 -24.45 2.18
N LEU A 434 30.64 -25.58 2.89
CA LEU A 434 31.03 -25.62 4.30
C LEU A 434 32.46 -25.10 4.51
N SER A 435 33.36 -25.41 3.58
CA SER A 435 34.74 -24.92 3.61
C SER A 435 34.80 -23.40 3.42
N GLU A 436 34.08 -22.86 2.43
CA GLU A 436 33.98 -21.42 2.19
C GLU A 436 33.33 -20.68 3.37
N ILE A 437 32.25 -21.23 3.94
CA ILE A 437 31.61 -20.69 5.15
C ILE A 437 32.64 -20.54 6.27
N ARG A 438 33.44 -21.57 6.55
CA ARG A 438 34.45 -21.51 7.62
C ARG A 438 35.49 -20.40 7.40
N LEU A 439 35.87 -20.15 6.14
CA LEU A 439 36.78 -19.04 5.81
C LEU A 439 36.15 -17.67 6.11
N ARG A 440 34.87 -17.48 5.75
CA ARG A 440 34.13 -16.22 6.01
C ARG A 440 33.88 -15.99 7.49
N VAL A 441 33.47 -17.02 8.22
CA VAL A 441 33.27 -16.94 9.67
C VAL A 441 34.56 -16.58 10.40
N ALA A 442 35.71 -17.14 9.98
CA ALA A 442 37.01 -16.79 10.55
C ALA A 442 37.40 -15.31 10.32
N ALA A 443 36.90 -14.69 9.24
CA ALA A 443 37.06 -13.27 8.94
C ALA A 443 36.00 -12.38 9.64
N GLY A 444 35.04 -12.97 10.37
CA GLY A 444 33.94 -12.25 11.00
C GLY A 444 32.84 -11.80 10.04
N GLU A 445 32.82 -12.33 8.82
CA GLU A 445 31.86 -12.02 7.75
C GLU A 445 30.60 -12.91 7.84
N ARG A 446 29.56 -12.61 7.05
CA ARG A 446 28.32 -13.39 6.95
C ARG A 446 28.15 -14.03 5.58
N VAL A 447 27.38 -15.13 5.55
CA VAL A 447 27.10 -15.88 4.32
C VAL A 447 25.60 -16.02 4.11
N LEU A 448 25.15 -15.78 2.88
CA LEU A 448 23.81 -16.09 2.42
C LEU A 448 23.85 -17.31 1.52
N VAL A 449 22.91 -18.24 1.69
CA VAL A 449 22.78 -19.42 0.84
C VAL A 449 21.36 -19.47 0.28
N THR A 450 21.21 -19.68 -1.03
CA THR A 450 19.88 -19.86 -1.66
C THR A 450 19.69 -21.28 -2.17
N THR A 451 18.57 -21.90 -1.78
CA THR A 451 18.13 -23.24 -2.24
C THR A 451 16.86 -23.12 -3.08
N LEU A 452 16.34 -24.26 -3.57
CA LEU A 452 15.12 -24.30 -4.39
C LEU A 452 13.84 -24.64 -3.61
N THR A 453 13.95 -25.30 -2.45
CA THR A 453 12.78 -25.78 -1.69
C THR A 453 12.95 -25.53 -0.18
N LYS A 454 11.83 -25.44 0.55
CA LYS A 454 11.82 -25.26 2.01
C LYS A 454 12.55 -26.37 2.71
N ARG A 455 12.21 -27.61 2.34
CA ARG A 455 12.85 -28.80 2.85
C ARG A 455 14.36 -28.78 2.63
N MET A 456 14.84 -28.36 1.46
CA MET A 456 16.30 -28.24 1.24
C MET A 456 16.94 -27.15 2.09
N ALA A 457 16.24 -26.04 2.36
CA ALA A 457 16.74 -25.00 3.25
C ALA A 457 16.84 -25.51 4.70
N GLU A 458 15.82 -26.24 5.17
CA GLU A 458 15.78 -26.89 6.48
C GLU A 458 16.86 -27.98 6.59
N ASP A 459 16.86 -28.96 5.68
CA ASP A 459 17.83 -30.07 5.66
C ASP A 459 19.29 -29.56 5.61
N LEU A 460 19.57 -28.50 4.83
CA LEU A 460 20.90 -27.89 4.78
C LEU A 460 21.25 -27.15 6.07
N THR A 461 20.28 -26.49 6.70
CA THR A 461 20.47 -25.81 7.98
C THR A 461 20.81 -26.81 9.07
N ASP A 462 20.09 -27.93 9.15
CA ASP A 462 20.37 -29.00 10.11
C ASP A 462 21.77 -29.58 9.87
N TYR A 463 22.11 -29.90 8.62
CA TYR A 463 23.43 -30.42 8.27
C TYR A 463 24.57 -29.47 8.65
N LEU A 464 24.43 -28.17 8.36
CA LEU A 464 25.43 -27.15 8.71
C LEU A 464 25.53 -26.99 10.23
N GLY A 465 24.40 -27.05 10.95
CA GLY A 465 24.34 -27.02 12.41
C GLY A 465 25.06 -28.20 13.05
N ASP A 466 24.88 -29.41 12.52
CA ASP A 466 25.57 -30.63 12.96
C ASP A 466 27.10 -30.56 12.76
N HIS A 467 27.58 -29.64 11.91
CA HIS A 467 29.00 -29.38 11.64
C HIS A 467 29.52 -28.09 12.31
N ASP A 468 28.87 -27.69 13.42
CA ASP A 468 29.22 -26.56 14.29
C ASP A 468 29.14 -25.18 13.62
N VAL A 469 28.33 -25.02 12.56
CA VAL A 469 28.03 -23.72 11.96
C VAL A 469 26.84 -23.08 12.67
N LYS A 470 26.95 -21.80 13.05
CA LYS A 470 25.80 -21.04 13.54
C LYS A 470 24.95 -20.61 12.34
N VAL A 471 23.85 -21.30 12.12
CA VAL A 471 23.00 -21.14 10.94
C VAL A 471 21.53 -21.05 11.32
N ARG A 472 20.75 -20.32 10.51
CA ARG A 472 19.28 -20.36 10.52
C ARG A 472 18.75 -20.40 9.09
N TYR A 473 17.50 -20.83 8.91
CA TYR A 473 16.81 -20.76 7.63
C TYR A 473 15.80 -19.61 7.56
N LEU A 474 15.44 -19.20 6.33
CA LEU A 474 14.39 -18.22 6.05
C LEU A 474 13.52 -18.61 4.84
N HIS A 475 12.24 -18.93 5.10
CA HIS A 475 11.25 -19.25 4.06
C HIS A 475 9.85 -18.71 4.40
N SER A 476 8.87 -18.91 3.52
CA SER A 476 7.55 -18.26 3.60
C SER A 476 6.72 -18.55 4.84
N ASP A 477 6.98 -19.65 5.55
CA ASP A 477 6.18 -20.06 6.73
C ASP A 477 6.67 -19.40 8.02
N ILE A 478 7.74 -18.61 7.96
CA ILE A 478 8.22 -17.80 9.09
C ILE A 478 7.43 -16.51 9.13
N ASP A 479 6.95 -16.17 10.32
CA ASP A 479 6.18 -14.95 10.55
C ASP A 479 7.00 -13.68 10.28
N THR A 480 6.33 -12.60 9.90
CA THR A 480 7.01 -11.36 9.49
C THR A 480 7.85 -10.76 10.63
N VAL A 481 7.38 -10.86 11.87
CA VAL A 481 8.11 -10.37 13.06
C VAL A 481 9.38 -11.20 13.28
N GLU A 482 9.25 -12.53 13.28
CA GLU A 482 10.38 -13.45 13.43
C GLU A 482 11.41 -13.26 12.31
N ARG A 483 10.98 -13.01 11.07
CA ARG A 483 11.87 -12.68 9.96
C ARG A 483 12.75 -11.46 10.25
N VAL A 484 12.18 -10.39 10.81
CA VAL A 484 12.93 -9.18 11.17
C VAL A 484 13.96 -9.49 12.26
N GLU A 485 13.59 -10.31 13.23
CA GLU A 485 14.50 -10.76 14.30
C GLU A 485 15.65 -11.60 13.74
N ILE A 486 15.38 -12.58 12.87
CA ILE A 486 16.41 -13.41 12.22
C ILE A 486 17.40 -12.54 11.44
N ILE A 487 16.92 -11.56 10.67
CA ILE A 487 17.78 -10.65 9.92
C ILE A 487 18.64 -9.80 10.86
N ARG A 488 18.05 -9.25 11.92
CA ARG A 488 18.77 -8.47 12.94
C ARG A 488 19.85 -9.31 13.61
N ASP A 489 19.53 -10.54 13.98
CA ASP A 489 20.43 -11.47 14.68
C ASP A 489 21.61 -11.90 13.80
N LEU A 490 21.41 -12.07 12.48
CA LEU A 490 22.50 -12.28 11.53
C LEU A 490 23.48 -11.10 11.55
N ARG A 491 22.96 -9.87 11.47
CA ARG A 491 23.77 -8.64 11.48
C ARG A 491 24.52 -8.44 12.79
N LEU A 492 23.89 -8.75 13.92
CA LEU A 492 24.52 -8.71 15.24
C LEU A 492 25.55 -9.83 15.45
N GLY A 493 25.62 -10.84 14.56
CA GLY A 493 26.51 -11.98 14.70
C GLY A 493 26.07 -13.00 15.74
N ALA A 494 24.77 -13.07 16.04
CA ALA A 494 24.21 -14.16 16.83
C ALA A 494 24.35 -15.50 16.09
N PHE A 495 24.29 -15.45 14.76
CA PHE A 495 24.64 -16.54 13.85
C PHE A 495 25.31 -15.98 12.59
N ASP A 496 25.93 -16.85 11.80
CA ASP A 496 26.85 -16.44 10.72
C ASP A 496 26.31 -16.73 9.31
N VAL A 497 25.41 -17.71 9.18
CA VAL A 497 24.89 -18.19 7.89
C VAL A 497 23.37 -18.16 7.85
N LEU A 498 22.80 -17.63 6.77
CA LEU A 498 21.35 -17.65 6.54
C LEU A 498 21.02 -18.42 5.26
N VAL A 499 20.25 -19.50 5.39
CA VAL A 499 19.81 -20.34 4.27
C VAL A 499 18.38 -19.98 3.89
N GLY A 500 18.16 -19.50 2.67
CA GLY A 500 16.83 -19.10 2.21
C GLY A 500 16.47 -19.63 0.83
N ILE A 501 15.31 -19.22 0.35
CA ILE A 501 14.83 -19.53 -1.01
C ILE A 501 14.73 -18.22 -1.81
N ASN A 502 13.58 -17.55 -1.72
CA ASN A 502 13.27 -16.33 -2.48
C ASN A 502 13.40 -15.06 -1.63
N LEU A 503 13.42 -15.19 -0.30
CA LEU A 503 13.29 -14.08 0.63
C LEU A 503 14.58 -13.27 0.84
N LEU A 504 15.66 -13.62 0.14
CA LEU A 504 16.98 -13.00 0.24
C LEU A 504 17.25 -11.95 -0.86
N ARG A 505 16.21 -11.49 -1.59
CA ARG A 505 16.39 -10.74 -2.85
C ARG A 505 16.16 -9.24 -2.78
N GLU A 506 15.07 -8.79 -2.17
CA GLU A 506 14.61 -7.40 -2.23
C GLU A 506 14.59 -6.79 -0.82
N GLY A 507 14.98 -5.52 -0.70
CA GLY A 507 14.89 -4.77 0.56
C GLY A 507 15.81 -5.22 1.70
N LEU A 508 16.81 -6.07 1.42
CA LEU A 508 17.79 -6.57 2.40
C LEU A 508 19.19 -6.04 2.12
N ASP A 509 19.54 -4.92 2.73
CA ASP A 509 20.90 -4.38 2.68
C ASP A 509 21.68 -4.83 3.93
N MET A 510 22.73 -5.63 3.73
CA MET A 510 23.54 -6.22 4.79
C MET A 510 25.03 -6.13 4.43
N PRO A 511 25.72 -5.04 4.81
CA PRO A 511 27.14 -4.86 4.50
C PRO A 511 28.04 -5.92 5.18
N GLU A 512 27.50 -6.67 6.13
CA GLU A 512 28.22 -7.74 6.83
C GLU A 512 28.33 -9.03 5.99
N VAL A 513 27.54 -9.17 4.92
CA VAL A 513 27.58 -10.32 4.00
C VAL A 513 28.73 -10.16 3.02
N ALA A 514 29.58 -11.20 2.92
CA ALA A 514 30.73 -11.21 1.99
C ALA A 514 30.71 -12.40 1.02
N LEU A 515 29.74 -13.31 1.15
CA LEU A 515 29.55 -14.46 0.28
C LEU A 515 28.07 -14.76 0.10
N VAL A 516 27.67 -14.92 -1.16
CA VAL A 516 26.36 -15.45 -1.54
C VAL A 516 26.55 -16.74 -2.33
N ALA A 517 26.06 -17.85 -1.79
CA ALA A 517 26.09 -19.15 -2.44
C ALA A 517 24.72 -19.47 -3.07
N ILE A 518 24.72 -19.80 -4.36
CA ILE A 518 23.50 -20.16 -5.11
C ILE A 518 23.58 -21.64 -5.46
N LEU A 519 22.89 -22.49 -4.69
CA LEU A 519 22.86 -23.93 -4.97
C LEU A 519 21.93 -24.24 -6.14
N ASP A 520 22.23 -25.30 -6.88
CA ASP A 520 21.44 -25.72 -8.07
C ASP A 520 21.20 -24.58 -9.06
N ALA A 521 22.25 -23.79 -9.34
CA ALA A 521 22.16 -22.59 -10.18
C ALA A 521 21.76 -22.88 -11.65
N ASP A 522 21.96 -24.12 -12.10
CA ASP A 522 21.64 -24.61 -13.45
C ASP A 522 20.18 -25.05 -13.62
N LYS A 523 19.40 -25.13 -12.53
CA LYS A 523 17.99 -25.51 -12.58
C LYS A 523 17.14 -24.34 -13.06
N GLU A 524 16.73 -24.41 -14.33
CA GLU A 524 15.80 -23.45 -14.90
C GLU A 524 14.50 -23.32 -14.09
N GLY A 525 14.07 -22.08 -13.88
CA GLY A 525 12.84 -21.77 -13.17
C GLY A 525 12.84 -20.34 -12.66
N PHE A 526 11.73 -19.91 -12.06
CA PHE A 526 11.58 -18.56 -11.52
C PHE A 526 12.74 -18.17 -10.60
N LEU A 527 13.19 -19.08 -9.73
CA LEU A 527 14.25 -18.82 -8.75
C LEU A 527 15.67 -18.73 -9.36
N ARG A 528 15.87 -19.12 -10.61
CA ARG A 528 17.17 -19.10 -11.32
C ARG A 528 17.09 -18.42 -12.68
N SER A 529 16.07 -17.59 -12.88
CA SER A 529 16.03 -16.71 -14.05
C SER A 529 17.17 -15.68 -14.00
N GLU A 530 17.52 -15.12 -15.14
CA GLU A 530 18.53 -14.05 -15.26
C GLU A 530 18.33 -12.94 -14.21
N ARG A 531 17.10 -12.43 -14.08
CA ARG A 531 16.75 -11.38 -13.10
C ARG A 531 16.98 -11.85 -11.66
N SER A 532 16.48 -13.04 -11.34
CA SER A 532 16.63 -13.64 -10.01
C SER A 532 18.09 -13.83 -9.62
N LEU A 533 18.94 -14.24 -10.56
CA LEU A 533 20.36 -14.41 -10.34
C LEU A 533 21.04 -13.06 -10.10
N ILE A 534 20.81 -12.06 -10.96
CA ILE A 534 21.39 -10.71 -10.80
C ILE A 534 21.01 -10.10 -9.44
N GLN A 535 19.75 -10.20 -9.03
CA GLN A 535 19.32 -9.70 -7.72
C GLN A 535 19.97 -10.43 -6.55
N THR A 536 20.15 -11.75 -6.68
CA THR A 536 20.79 -12.56 -5.63
C THR A 536 22.29 -12.24 -5.54
N ILE A 537 22.95 -12.04 -6.68
CA ILE A 537 24.36 -11.61 -6.76
C ILE A 537 24.56 -10.27 -6.08
N GLY A 538 23.64 -9.31 -6.27
CA GLY A 538 23.71 -7.98 -5.66
C GLY A 538 23.58 -7.92 -4.13
N ARG A 539 23.61 -9.05 -3.43
CA ARG A 539 23.61 -9.18 -1.97
C ARG A 539 25.01 -9.45 -1.38
N ALA A 540 26.00 -9.72 -2.23
CA ALA A 540 27.40 -9.90 -1.84
C ALA A 540 28.20 -8.61 -1.95
#